data_AF-A0A257R658-F1
#
_entry.id   AF-A0A257R658-F1
#
_cell.length_a   1.000
_cell.length_b   1.000
_cell.length_c   1.000
_cell.angle_alpha   90.00
_cell.angle_beta   90.00
_cell.angle_gamma   90.00
#
_symmetry.space_group_name_H-M   'P 1'
#
loop_
_entity.id
_entity.type
_entity.pdbx_description
1 polymer ?
#
loop_
_entity_poly.entity_id
_entity_poly.type
_entity_poly.pdbx_seq_one_letter_code
_entity_poly.pdbx_strand_id
1 'polypeptide(L)'
;MADGSETSTSEKLPENRPRSHHDLGGVSAFMCSGVDTEPHTLTDFDREVDALRQLLSLKGLMSVDELRRGIEAIPEQDYHALGYYQRWIRSIADNLLCRGVITEAELRRALAAA
;
A
#
# COMPACT_ATOMS: atom_id res chain seq x y z
N MET A 1 55.38 -3.35 -2.14
CA MET A 1 54.12 -3.77 -1.49
C MET A 1 53.35 -2.49 -1.22
N ALA A 2 52.44 -2.09 -2.11
CA ALA A 2 51.64 -0.88 -1.96
C ALA A 2 50.29 -1.28 -1.37
N ASP A 3 49.97 -0.64 -0.25
CA ASP A 3 48.70 -0.68 0.47
C ASP A 3 47.60 -0.07 -0.40
N GLY A 4 46.59 -0.88 -0.71
CA GLY A 4 45.44 -0.52 -1.55
C GLY A 4 44.16 -0.70 -0.77
N SER A 5 43.94 0.15 0.24
CA SER A 5 42.62 0.31 0.86
C SER A 5 41.77 1.24 -0.02
N GLU A 6 41.21 0.69 -1.10
CA GLU A 6 40.11 1.34 -1.82
C GLU A 6 38.88 1.36 -0.92
N THR A 7 38.69 2.46 -0.19
CA THR A 7 37.41 2.76 0.44
C THR A 7 36.39 3.00 -0.68
N SER A 8 35.62 1.96 -0.99
CA SER A 8 34.41 2.05 -1.81
C SER A 8 33.42 2.98 -1.11
N THR A 9 33.50 4.27 -1.42
CA THR A 9 32.54 5.25 -0.95
C THR A 9 31.26 4.98 -1.72
N SER A 10 30.37 4.17 -1.14
CA SER A 10 28.99 4.01 -1.62
C SER A 10 28.38 5.41 -1.68
N GLU A 11 28.27 5.95 -2.89
CA GLU A 11 27.73 7.26 -3.15
C GLU A 11 26.27 7.27 -2.67
N LYS A 12 26.05 7.87 -1.49
CA LYS A 12 24.71 7.96 -0.90
C LYS A 12 23.83 8.76 -1.85
N LEU A 13 22.77 8.14 -2.33
CA LEU A 13 21.75 8.81 -3.14
C LEU A 13 21.29 10.10 -2.43
N PRO A 14 21.12 11.21 -3.16
CA PRO A 14 20.72 12.47 -2.57
C PRO A 14 19.39 12.30 -1.83
N GLU A 15 19.39 12.70 -0.55
CA GLU A 15 18.29 12.48 0.40
C GLU A 15 16.98 13.17 -0.03
N ASN A 16 17.06 14.12 -0.98
CA ASN A 16 15.96 14.95 -1.46
C ASN A 16 15.59 14.69 -2.94
N ARG A 17 15.61 13.44 -3.40
CA ARG A 17 14.99 13.06 -4.68
C ARG A 17 13.46 13.18 -4.53
N PRO A 18 12.74 13.81 -5.47
CA PRO A 18 11.27 13.81 -5.44
C PRO A 18 10.77 12.36 -5.48
N ARG A 19 10.07 11.95 -4.42
CA ARG A 19 9.51 10.61 -4.21
C ARG A 19 8.09 10.73 -3.65
N SER A 20 7.26 9.73 -3.91
CA SER A 20 5.97 9.61 -3.21
C SER A 20 6.17 8.88 -1.88
N HIS A 21 5.25 9.07 -0.92
CA HIS A 21 5.36 8.53 0.45
C HIS A 21 5.45 6.99 0.52
N HIS A 22 4.93 6.28 -0.49
CA HIS A 22 4.98 4.82 -0.54
C HIS A 22 6.33 4.29 -1.04
N ASP A 23 7.12 5.12 -1.73
CA ASP A 23 8.42 4.77 -2.29
C ASP A 23 9.52 4.94 -1.24
N LEU A 24 9.61 3.96 -0.33
CA LEU A 24 10.53 3.97 0.80
C LEU A 24 11.93 3.41 0.46
N GLY A 25 12.17 3.01 -0.79
CA GLY A 25 13.43 2.43 -1.23
C GLY A 25 14.60 3.38 -1.02
N GLY A 26 15.56 2.99 -0.17
CA GLY A 26 16.76 3.79 0.09
C GLY A 26 16.55 5.01 0.99
N VAL A 27 15.43 5.11 1.71
CA VAL A 27 15.20 6.16 2.70
C VAL A 27 16.03 5.90 3.95
N SER A 28 16.98 6.79 4.23
CA SER A 28 17.94 6.74 5.34
C SER A 28 17.27 6.55 6.71
N ALA A 29 16.14 7.21 6.96
CA ALA A 29 15.42 7.16 8.22
C ALA A 29 14.94 5.75 8.60
N PHE A 30 14.76 4.86 7.62
CA PHE A 30 14.34 3.47 7.83
C PHE A 30 15.48 2.47 7.67
N MET A 31 16.68 2.92 7.25
CA MET A 31 17.84 2.05 7.15
C MET A 31 18.25 1.55 8.54
N CYS A 32 18.57 0.26 8.63
CA CYS A 32 19.00 -0.40 9.86
C CYS A 32 18.00 -0.31 11.03
N SER A 33 16.75 0.10 10.77
CA SER A 33 15.66 -0.02 11.73
C SER A 33 15.25 -1.48 11.85
N GLY A 34 14.98 -1.94 13.06
CA GLY A 34 14.47 -3.30 13.30
C GLY A 34 13.13 -3.50 12.60
N VAL A 35 12.95 -4.65 11.95
CA VAL A 35 11.66 -5.07 11.41
C VAL A 35 10.97 -5.88 12.51
N ASP A 36 9.69 -5.58 12.74
CA ASP A 36 8.86 -6.45 13.58
C ASP A 36 8.61 -7.76 12.83
N THR A 37 9.09 -8.86 13.41
CA THR A 37 8.98 -10.22 12.86
C THR A 37 7.94 -11.07 13.58
N GLU A 38 7.19 -10.50 14.53
CA GLU A 38 6.17 -11.25 15.25
C GLU A 38 5.09 -11.77 14.28
N PRO A 39 4.54 -12.98 14.52
CA PRO A 39 3.47 -13.51 13.69
C PRO A 39 2.22 -12.62 13.75
N HIS A 40 1.83 -12.09 12.60
CA HIS A 40 0.61 -11.30 12.46
C HIS A 40 -0.57 -12.23 12.18
N THR A 41 -1.49 -12.36 13.13
CA THR A 41 -2.73 -13.10 12.92
C THR A 41 -3.73 -12.22 12.19
N LEU A 42 -4.22 -12.68 11.03
CA LEU A 42 -5.28 -12.00 10.30
C LEU A 42 -6.57 -11.98 11.11
N THR A 43 -7.18 -10.80 11.20
CA THR A 43 -8.54 -10.63 11.72
C THR A 43 -9.57 -11.16 10.71
N ASP A 44 -10.83 -11.28 11.11
CA ASP A 44 -11.90 -11.67 10.18
C ASP A 44 -12.08 -10.61 9.08
N PHE A 45 -11.96 -9.33 9.44
CA PHE A 45 -11.97 -8.23 8.47
C PHE A 45 -10.84 -8.36 7.44
N ASP A 46 -9.62 -8.66 7.87
CA ASP A 46 -8.47 -8.82 6.96
C ASP A 46 -8.70 -9.95 5.95
N ARG A 47 -9.26 -11.08 6.42
CA ARG A 47 -9.60 -12.24 5.58
C ARG A 47 -10.70 -11.90 4.58
N GLU A 48 -11.71 -11.13 4.98
CA GLU A 48 -12.79 -10.68 4.09
C GLU A 48 -12.27 -9.76 2.99
N VAL A 49 -11.42 -8.78 3.33
CA VAL A 49 -10.82 -7.87 2.36
C VAL A 49 -9.92 -8.62 1.38
N ASP A 50 -9.12 -9.57 1.87
CA ASP A 50 -8.29 -10.42 1.00
C ASP A 50 -9.15 -11.23 0.04
N ALA A 51 -10.18 -11.92 0.55
CA ALA A 51 -11.11 -12.69 -0.26
C ALA A 51 -11.83 -11.83 -1.31
N LEU A 52 -12.24 -10.61 -0.95
CA LEU A 52 -12.84 -9.66 -1.88
C LEU A 52 -11.86 -9.31 -3.01
N ARG A 53 -10.60 -8.98 -2.70
CA ARG A 53 -9.57 -8.71 -3.70
C ARG A 53 -9.38 -9.89 -4.66
N GLN A 54 -9.39 -11.12 -4.14
CA GLN A 54 -9.27 -12.33 -4.95
C GLN A 54 -10.47 -12.50 -5.89
N LEU A 55 -11.69 -12.33 -5.39
CA LEU A 55 -12.92 -12.44 -6.19
C LEU A 55 -13.00 -11.39 -7.30
N LEU A 56 -12.63 -10.14 -7.00
CA LEU A 56 -12.59 -9.07 -8.00
C LEU A 56 -11.57 -9.35 -9.10
N SER A 57 -10.40 -9.88 -8.74
CA SER A 57 -9.38 -10.31 -9.71
C SER A 57 -9.88 -11.45 -10.59
N LEU A 58 -10.50 -12.49 -10.01
CA LEU A 58 -11.04 -13.63 -10.74
C LEU A 58 -12.17 -13.25 -11.69
N LYS A 59 -12.96 -12.23 -11.35
CA LYS A 59 -14.05 -11.70 -12.18
C LYS A 59 -13.59 -10.67 -13.21
N GLY A 60 -12.29 -10.32 -13.25
CA GLY A 60 -11.77 -9.28 -14.14
C GLY A 60 -12.33 -7.88 -13.84
N LEU A 61 -12.75 -7.64 -12.59
CA LEU A 61 -13.31 -6.37 -12.16
C LEU A 61 -12.25 -5.40 -11.62
N MET A 62 -11.07 -5.89 -11.28
CA MET A 62 -9.95 -5.06 -10.82
C MET A 62 -8.63 -5.80 -11.02
N SER A 63 -7.60 -5.13 -11.52
CA SER A 63 -6.24 -5.64 -11.61
C SER A 63 -5.41 -5.31 -10.36
N VAL A 64 -4.25 -5.96 -10.22
CA VAL A 64 -3.31 -5.63 -9.13
C VAL A 64 -2.74 -4.22 -9.28
N ASP A 65 -2.50 -3.78 -10.53
CA ASP A 65 -1.95 -2.45 -10.80
C ASP A 65 -2.97 -1.35 -10.47
N GLU A 66 -4.27 -1.64 -10.67
CA GLU A 66 -5.35 -0.74 -10.24
C GLU A 66 -5.45 -0.62 -8.73
N LEU A 67 -5.30 -1.74 -8.01
CA LEU A 67 -5.23 -1.74 -6.55
C LEU A 67 -4.03 -0.91 -6.05
N ARG A 68 -2.83 -1.15 -6.62
CA ARG A 68 -1.60 -0.45 -6.23
C ARG A 68 -1.71 1.05 -6.46
N ARG A 69 -2.12 1.47 -7.66
CA ARG A 69 -2.30 2.88 -7.99
C ARG A 69 -3.26 3.58 -7.01
N GLY A 70 -4.36 2.93 -6.62
CA GLY A 70 -5.29 3.50 -5.64
C GLY A 70 -4.68 3.63 -4.24
N ILE A 71 -3.86 2.67 -3.80
CA ILE A 71 -3.14 2.73 -2.52
C ILE A 71 -2.08 3.84 -2.54
N GLU A 72 -1.34 3.95 -3.63
CA GLU A 72 -0.25 4.92 -3.84
C GLU A 72 -0.75 6.37 -3.95
N ALA A 73 -2.04 6.56 -4.27
CA ALA A 73 -2.70 7.86 -4.37
C ALA A 73 -3.34 8.33 -3.06
N ILE A 74 -3.35 7.50 -2.01
CA ILE A 74 -3.87 7.88 -0.69
C ILE A 74 -3.00 9.03 -0.14
N PRO A 75 -3.56 10.13 0.38
CA PRO A 75 -2.76 11.20 1.00
C PRO A 75 -1.82 10.66 2.09
N GLU A 76 -0.60 11.19 2.17
CA GLU A 76 0.46 10.68 3.05
C GLU A 76 0.00 10.49 4.51
N GLN A 77 -0.71 11.49 5.05
CA GLN A 77 -1.24 11.42 6.41
C GLN A 77 -2.17 10.22 6.61
N ASP A 78 -3.08 9.97 5.66
CA ASP A 78 -4.02 8.85 5.71
C ASP A 78 -3.30 7.52 5.46
N TYR A 79 -2.33 7.49 4.55
CA TYR A 79 -1.55 6.30 4.22
C TYR A 79 -0.84 5.72 5.46
N HIS A 80 -0.28 6.60 6.30
CA HIS A 80 0.38 6.20 7.54
C HIS A 80 -0.59 5.93 8.71
N ALA A 81 -1.79 6.51 8.69
CA ALA A 81 -2.82 6.25 9.70
C ALA A 81 -3.59 4.94 9.47
N LEU A 82 -3.70 4.49 8.22
CA LEU A 82 -4.45 3.30 7.84
C LEU A 82 -3.61 2.01 7.97
N GLY A 83 -4.23 0.98 8.53
CA GLY A 83 -3.71 -0.38 8.51
C GLY A 83 -3.56 -0.93 7.09
N TYR A 84 -2.83 -2.04 6.96
CA TYR A 84 -2.53 -2.66 5.65
C TYR A 84 -3.81 -3.00 4.84
N TYR A 85 -4.73 -3.75 5.43
CA TYR A 85 -6.00 -4.10 4.76
C TYR A 85 -6.98 -2.94 4.66
N GLN A 86 -6.85 -1.91 5.50
CA GLN A 86 -7.65 -0.70 5.38
C GLN A 86 -7.28 0.11 4.13
N ARG A 87 -5.99 0.18 3.78
CA ARG A 87 -5.53 0.77 2.50
C ARG A 87 -6.08 -0.02 1.30
N TRP A 88 -6.15 -1.34 1.41
CA TRP A 88 -6.74 -2.19 0.37
C TRP A 88 -8.22 -1.91 0.16
N ILE A 89 -9.05 -1.97 1.21
CA ILE A 89 -10.49 -1.77 1.04
C ILE A 89 -10.82 -0.36 0.53
N ARG A 90 -10.03 0.65 0.92
CA ARG A 90 -10.13 2.01 0.38
C ARG A 90 -9.90 2.05 -1.13
N SER A 91 -8.78 1.49 -1.59
CA SER A 91 -8.46 1.42 -3.02
C SER A 91 -9.47 0.57 -3.81
N ILE A 92 -9.98 -0.51 -3.22
CA ILE A 92 -11.04 -1.35 -3.82
C ILE A 92 -12.31 -0.53 -4.01
N ALA A 93 -12.80 0.16 -2.97
CA ALA A 93 -14.01 0.97 -3.04
C ALA A 93 -13.89 2.06 -4.12
N ASP A 94 -12.76 2.77 -4.15
CA ASP A 94 -12.49 3.82 -5.13
C ASP A 94 -12.47 3.26 -6.57
N ASN A 95 -11.85 2.10 -6.80
CA ASN A 95 -11.85 1.45 -8.12
C ASN A 95 -13.25 1.00 -8.57
N LEU A 96 -14.04 0.40 -7.67
CA LEU A 96 -15.39 -0.05 -8.00
C LEU A 96 -16.34 1.12 -8.32
N LEU A 97 -16.21 2.23 -7.60
CA LEU A 97 -16.93 3.47 -7.87
C LEU A 97 -16.51 4.08 -9.22
N CYS A 98 -15.20 4.21 -9.46
CA CYS A 98 -14.66 4.76 -10.71
C CYS A 98 -15.08 3.96 -11.95
N ARG A 99 -15.17 2.63 -11.83
CA ARG A 99 -15.63 1.75 -12.92
C ARG A 99 -17.16 1.65 -13.03
N GLY A 100 -17.90 2.26 -12.09
CA GLY A 100 -19.37 2.18 -12.04
C GLY A 100 -19.90 0.78 -11.73
N VAL A 101 -19.09 -0.09 -11.10
CA VAL A 101 -19.54 -1.42 -10.65
C VAL A 101 -20.51 -1.29 -9.48
N ILE A 102 -20.28 -0.29 -8.63
CA ILE A 102 -21.20 0.18 -7.61
C ILE A 102 -21.37 1.69 -7.73
N THR A 103 -22.48 2.22 -7.25
CA THR A 103 -22.72 3.65 -7.12
C THR A 103 -22.48 4.13 -5.69
N GLU A 104 -22.17 5.42 -5.54
CA GLU A 104 -22.03 6.04 -4.21
C GLU A 104 -23.32 5.89 -3.39
N ALA A 105 -24.48 5.96 -4.05
CA ALA A 105 -25.77 5.79 -3.40
C ALA A 105 -25.99 4.37 -2.87
N GLU A 106 -25.56 3.34 -3.61
CA GLU A 106 -25.60 1.94 -3.13
C GLU A 106 -24.66 1.73 -1.96
N LEU A 107 -23.42 2.24 -2.05
CA LEU A 107 -22.44 2.13 -0.97
C LEU A 107 -22.96 2.81 0.30
N ARG A 108 -23.47 4.04 0.20
CA ARG A 108 -24.01 4.77 1.35
C ARG A 108 -25.21 4.06 1.99
N ARG A 109 -26.11 3.49 1.17
CA ARG A 109 -27.24 2.71 1.68
C ARG A 109 -26.78 1.46 2.42
N ALA A 110 -25.79 0.74 1.88
CA ALA A 110 -25.24 -0.45 2.53
C ALA A 110 -24.59 -0.11 3.88
N LEU A 111 -23.79 0.95 3.94
CA LEU A 111 -23.12 1.40 5.17
C LEU A 111 -24.10 1.87 6.25
N ALA A 112 -25.25 2.44 5.87
CA ALA A 112 -26.28 2.88 6.81
C ALA A 112 -27.15 1.73 7.35
N ALA A 113 -27.11 0.57 6.71
CA ALA A 113 -27.88 -0.62 7.11
C ALA A 113 -27.09 -1.61 7.96
N ALA A 114 -25.78 -1.40 8.09
CA ALA A 114 -24.86 -2.16 8.94
C ALA A 114 -24.81 -1.56 10.35
#